data_AF-A0A0A3J4S1-F1
#
_entry.id   AF-A0A0A3J4S1-F1
#
_cell.length_a   1.000
_cell.length_b   1.000
_cell.length_c   1.000
_cell.angle_alpha   90.00
_cell.angle_beta   90.00
_cell.angle_gamma   90.00
#
_symmetry.space_group_name_H-M   'P 1'
#
loop_
_entity.id
_entity.type
_entity.pdbx_description
1 polymer ?
#
loop_
_entity_poly.entity_id
_entity_poly.type
_entity_poly.pdbx_seq_one_letter_code
_entity_poly.pdbx_strand_id
1 'polypeptide(L)' 'MRVSYIAGIIFFFILFIVGMIYASHSTWMMILGIFGLIGTAYFITRIVSDILREMRRRNTEEDR' A
#
# COMPACT_ATOMS: atom_id res chain seq x y z
N MET A 1 5.08 -5.28 13.33
CA MET A 1 4.92 -4.60 12.02
C MET A 1 6.07 -3.63 11.80
N ARG A 2 6.94 -3.89 10.80
CA ARG A 2 8.16 -3.11 10.58
C ARG A 2 7.79 -1.76 9.97
N VAL A 3 8.24 -0.66 10.59
CA VAL A 3 8.04 0.75 10.17
C VAL A 3 8.30 0.98 8.67
N SER A 4 9.18 0.17 8.06
CA SER A 4 9.46 0.14 6.62
C SER A 4 8.23 -0.11 5.72
N TYR A 5 7.23 -0.88 6.17
CA TYR A 5 6.02 -1.13 5.38
C TYR A 5 5.13 0.12 5.29
N ILE A 6 5.02 0.86 6.40
CA ILE A 6 4.24 2.10 6.46
C ILE A 6 4.90 3.18 5.61
N ALA A 7 6.23 3.32 5.71
CA ALA A 7 7.00 4.25 4.88
C ALA A 7 6.86 3.92 3.38
N GLY A 8 6.90 2.64 3.01
CA GLY A 8 6.69 2.19 1.63
C GLY A 8 5.31 2.56 1.08
N ILE A 9 4.23 2.34 1.86
CA ILE A 9 2.88 2.72 1.44
C ILE A 9 2.77 4.22 1.23
N ILE A 10 3.23 5.02 2.19
CA ILE A 10 3.14 6.48 2.10
C ILE A 10 3.89 6.97 0.86
N PHE A 11 5.08 6.42 0.59
CA PHE A 11 5.86 6.76 -0.59
C PHE A 11 5.14 6.41 -1.91
N PHE A 12 4.62 5.18 -2.06
CA PHE A 12 3.90 4.77 -3.27
C PHE A 12 2.57 5.52 -3.45
N PHE A 13 1.92 5.89 -2.35
CA PHE A 13 0.69 6.67 -2.38
C PHE A 13 0.95 8.12 -2.83
N ILE A 14 2.03 8.74 -2.35
CA ILE A 14 2.46 10.06 -2.82
C ILE A 14 2.82 10.01 -4.31
N LEU A 15 3.58 8.99 -4.74
CA LEU A 15 3.89 8.77 -6.16
C LEU A 15 2.64 8.64 -7.03
N PHE A 16 1.63 7.93 -6.55
CA PHE A 16 0.33 7.82 -7.23
C PHE A 16 -0.35 9.18 -7.36
N ILE A 17 -0.47 9.95 -6.27
CA ILE A 17 -1.10 11.27 -6.28
C ILE A 17 -0.38 12.21 -7.23
N VAL A 18 0.95 12.27 -7.16
CA VAL A 18 1.76 13.12 -8.04
C VAL A 18 1.60 12.68 -9.50
N GLY A 19 1.68 11.38 -9.78
CA GLY A 19 1.49 10.85 -11.13
C GLY A 19 0.11 11.20 -11.71
N MET A 20 -0.95 11.14 -10.91
CA MET A 20 -2.30 11.49 -11.33
C MET A 20 -2.49 12.99 -11.52
N ILE A 21 -1.92 13.84 -10.66
CA ILE A 21 -2.00 15.30 -10.79
C ILE A 21 -1.35 15.75 -12.11
N TYR A 22 -0.22 15.17 -12.47
CA TYR A 22 0.51 15.52 -13.70
C TYR A 22 0.14 14.63 -14.90
N ALA A 23 -0.84 13.74 -14.77
CA ALA A 23 -1.23 12.81 -15.85
C ALA A 23 -1.72 13.52 -17.11
N SER A 24 -2.35 14.69 -16.95
CA SER A 24 -2.79 15.52 -18.08
C SER A 24 -1.65 16.21 -18.82
N HIS A 25 -0.48 16.35 -18.18
CA HIS A 25 0.66 17.08 -18.72
C HIS A 25 1.60 16.17 -19.54
N SER A 26 1.65 14.87 -19.22
CA SER A 26 2.48 13.91 -19.94
C SER A 26 1.99 12.48 -19.76
N THR A 27 1.91 11.72 -20.85
CA THR A 27 1.59 10.29 -20.84
C THR A 27 2.54 9.49 -19.93
N TRP A 28 3.79 9.94 -19.78
CA TRP A 28 4.76 9.33 -18.87
C TRP A 28 4.34 9.45 -17.39
N MET A 29 3.72 10.56 -17.00
CA MET A 29 3.22 10.76 -15.63
C MET A 29 2.04 9.86 -15.32
N MET A 30 1.17 9.60 -16.31
CA MET A 30 0.10 8.62 -16.18
C MET A 30 0.64 7.21 -15.94
N ILE A 31 1.68 6.78 -16.68
CA ILE A 31 2.35 5.49 -16.46
C ILE A 31 2.93 5.43 -15.04
N LEU A 32 3.59 6.50 -14.60
CA LEU A 32 4.17 6.62 -13.26
C LEU A 32 3.09 6.51 -12.16
N GLY A 33 1.93 7.12 -12.38
CA GLY A 33 0.75 6.98 -11.53
C GLY A 33 0.26 5.53 -11.45
N ILE A 34 0.15 4.83 -12.59
CA ILE A 34 -0.27 3.42 -12.63
C ILE A 34 0.72 2.53 -11.84
N PHE A 35 2.02 2.74 -12.00
CA PHE A 35 3.03 2.03 -11.21
C PHE A 35 2.92 2.35 -9.71
N GLY A 36 2.65 3.61 -9.35
CA GLY A 36 2.35 4.04 -7.98
C GLY A 36 1.15 3.30 -7.39
N LEU A 37 0.08 3.15 -8.17
CA LEU A 37 -1.14 2.44 -7.76
C LEU A 37 -0.88 0.96 -7.52
N ILE A 38 -0.18 0.29 -8.45
CA ILE A 38 0.16 -1.14 -8.33
C ILE A 38 1.02 -1.39 -7.08
N GLY A 39 2.03 -0.55 -6.84
CA GLY A 39 2.87 -0.64 -5.65
C GLY A 39 2.05 -0.44 -4.38
N THR A 40 1.16 0.54 -4.35
CA THR A 40 0.27 0.80 -3.22
C THR A 40 -0.64 -0.39 -2.95
N ALA A 41 -1.27 -0.97 -3.98
CA ALA A 41 -2.16 -2.12 -3.85
C ALA A 41 -1.44 -3.37 -3.30
N TYR A 42 -0.21 -3.63 -3.77
CA TYR A 42 0.61 -4.73 -3.27
C TYR A 42 0.96 -4.57 -1.78
N PHE A 43 1.32 -3.36 -1.35
CA PHE A 43 1.61 -3.14 0.06
C PHE A 43 0.36 -3.22 0.94
N ILE A 44 -0.77 -2.67 0.49
CA ILE A 44 -2.06 -2.76 1.21
C ILE A 44 -2.45 -4.22 1.42
N THR A 45 -2.45 -5.03 0.37
CA THR A 45 -2.80 -6.47 0.47
C THR A 45 -1.88 -7.21 1.43
N ARG A 46 -0.59 -6.87 1.47
CA ARG A 46 0.37 -7.44 2.42
C ARG A 46 0.07 -7.03 3.86
N ILE A 47 -0.24 -5.76 4.12
CA ILE A 47 -0.62 -5.28 5.46
C ILE A 47 -1.92 -5.94 5.92
N VAL A 48 -2.95 -5.98 5.06
CA VAL A 48 -4.23 -6.60 5.39
C VAL A 48 -4.03 -8.08 5.73
N SER A 49 -3.18 -8.79 4.98
CA SER A 49 -2.83 -10.19 5.28
C SER A 49 -2.14 -10.34 6.64
N ASP A 50 -1.24 -9.43 6.99
CA ASP A 50 -0.54 -9.44 8.29
C ASP A 50 -1.52 -9.14 9.44
N ILE A 51 -2.40 -8.14 9.27
CA ILE A 51 -3.45 -7.79 10.23
C ILE A 51 -4.41 -8.96 10.44
N LEU A 52 -4.88 -9.61 9.36
CA LEU A 52 -5.76 -10.78 9.42
C LEU A 52 -5.11 -11.93 10.18
N ARG A 53 -3.80 -12.13 9.98
CA ARG A 53 -3.03 -13.17 10.67
C ARG A 53 -2.87 -12.85 12.16
N GLU A 54 -2.63 -11.58 12.51
CA GLU A 54 -2.56 -11.10 13.89
C GLU A 54 -3.92 -11.23 14.61
N MET A 55 -5.01 -10.81 13.95
CA MET A 55 -6.38 -10.92 14.46
C MET A 55 -6.77 -12.38 14.71
N ARG A 56 -6.44 -13.29 13.77
CA ARG A 56 -6.66 -14.73 13.95
C ARG A 56 -5.88 -15.27 15.16
N ARG A 57 -4.63 -14.82 15.37
CA ARG A 57 -3.82 -15.26 16.50
C ARG A 57 -4.47 -14.85 17.83
N ARG A 58 -4.90 -13.60 17.96
CA ARG A 58 -5.56 -13.11 19.20
C ARG A 58 -6.85 -13.87 19.52
N ASN A 59 -7.71 -14.12 18.52
CA ASN A 59 -8.94 -14.90 18.74
C ASN A 59 -8.70 -16.33 19.23
N THR A 60 -7.52 -16.91 18.97
CA THR A 60 -7.20 -18.28 19.43
C THR A 60 -6.62 -18.30 20.85
N GLU A 61 -6.09 -17.17 21.33
CA GLU A 61 -5.58 -17.00 22.70
C GLU A 61 -6.69 -16.63 23.69
N GLU A 62 -7.78 -16.01 23.23
CA GLU A 62 -8.93 -15.60 24.06
C GLU A 62 -9.92 -16.75 24.34
N ASP A 63 -9.85 -17.83 23.57
CA ASP A 63 -10.69 -19.04 23.69
C ASP A 63 -10.03 -20.14 24.58
N ARG A 64 -8.90 -19.83 25.22
CA ARG A 64 -8.16 -20.72 26.15
C ARG A 64 -8.13 -20.14 27.56
#